data_AF-A0A6A4C323-F1
#
_entry.id   AF-A0A6A4C323-F1
#
_cell.length_a   1.000
_cell.length_b   1.000
_cell.length_c   1.000
_cell.angle_alpha   90.00
_cell.angle_beta   90.00
_cell.angle_gamma   90.00
#
_symmetry.space_group_name_H-M   'P 1'
#
loop_
_entity.id
_entity.type
_entity.pdbx_description
1 polymer ?
#
loop_
_entity_poly.entity_id
_entity_poly.type
_entity_poly.pdbx_seq_one_letter_code
_entity_poly.pdbx_strand_id
1 'polypeptide(L)'
;MVFGIPFSSLAVATAYLALMISSSLARAEDLCSIAPSSYNQAKTSHPQFSKALEALEQHAIASWYTDRMTSAERSTMISSMLKQCSEDTRLSIVVYGIPNKDCDAGYSSGGTVKSTDDYKAFLKELTVAVGYRKVLYVVEPDAVGLLAKDGSCGSSAGYLDNLKVAVGALSANANAELYVDVGYWMLADSANAAKVAPIMRELGTSGKVKGVTINTSNYRSNDECATYCTNFQTAMGKSGMTCIVDTSRNYNGSPTSDWCNVPTAGIGKPPSSETGVANLDYFMWIKPPGESDGQCNGGTSAGAFFPEGFTKLWDQGYFVKEGGMKTIADGTGDVNQSSSQTSAQTSKTGAPTTSSNVDQTSSIGQDYDDSTAVGTVAPADTNSSESSTTPAPTSQTPVSTTAPTATPSGPANTPIVASTGCKAKLRGRKL
;
A
#
# COMPACT_ATOMS: atom_id res chain seq x y z
N MET A 1 15.43 54.52 -73.68
CA MET A 1 15.30 53.22 -74.41
C MET A 1 16.53 52.41 -74.02
N VAL A 2 16.49 51.12 -73.67
CA VAL A 2 15.49 50.05 -73.90
C VAL A 2 15.28 49.21 -72.61
N PHE A 3 14.17 48.46 -72.53
CA PHE A 3 13.81 47.50 -71.47
C PHE A 3 14.66 46.21 -71.48
N GLY A 4 14.66 45.42 -70.38
CA GLY A 4 14.99 43.99 -70.44
C GLY A 4 15.50 43.33 -69.14
N ILE A 5 14.63 42.58 -68.45
CA ILE A 5 14.91 41.55 -67.42
C ILE A 5 14.87 40.17 -68.18
N PRO A 6 15.36 38.96 -67.72
CA PRO A 6 15.41 38.50 -66.31
C PRO A 6 16.39 37.35 -65.88
N PHE A 7 16.23 36.88 -64.61
CA PHE A 7 16.44 35.52 -64.02
C PHE A 7 17.71 34.72 -64.45
N SER A 8 18.69 34.33 -63.60
CA SER A 8 18.68 33.44 -62.39
C SER A 8 20.04 32.66 -62.37
N SER A 9 20.48 31.79 -61.43
CA SER A 9 19.87 31.12 -60.25
C SER A 9 20.83 31.05 -59.03
N LEU A 10 20.22 31.18 -57.84
CA LEU A 10 20.51 30.63 -56.51
C LEU A 10 21.44 29.39 -56.38
N ALA A 11 22.44 29.48 -55.48
CA ALA A 11 23.05 28.35 -54.77
C ALA A 11 23.60 28.79 -53.40
N VAL A 12 22.79 28.65 -52.33
CA VAL A 12 23.20 28.92 -50.95
C VAL A 12 23.20 27.61 -50.18
N ALA A 13 24.36 27.20 -49.68
CA ALA A 13 24.50 26.00 -48.85
C ALA A 13 24.05 26.30 -47.40
N THR A 14 22.84 25.88 -47.04
CA THR A 14 22.36 25.91 -45.65
C THR A 14 22.81 24.65 -44.91
N ALA A 15 23.60 24.85 -43.86
CA ALA A 15 24.01 23.77 -42.95
C ALA A 15 22.81 23.31 -42.10
N TYR A 16 22.16 22.21 -42.51
CA TYR A 16 21.23 21.48 -41.65
C TYR A 16 22.01 20.61 -40.67
N LEU A 17 22.46 21.20 -39.55
CA LEU A 17 22.74 20.42 -38.36
C LEU A 17 21.38 19.98 -37.78
N ALA A 18 20.93 18.80 -38.21
CA ALA A 18 19.73 18.19 -37.66
C ALA A 18 19.95 17.89 -36.18
N LEU A 19 19.43 18.78 -35.32
CA LEU A 19 19.28 18.51 -33.90
C LEU A 19 18.23 17.39 -33.77
N MET A 20 18.70 16.15 -33.84
CA MET A 20 17.91 14.96 -33.54
C MET A 20 17.59 15.01 -32.04
N ILE A 21 16.56 15.77 -31.69
CA ILE A 21 15.81 15.58 -30.46
C ILE A 21 15.20 14.20 -30.63
N SER A 22 15.93 13.18 -30.18
CA SER A 22 15.37 11.89 -29.85
C SER A 22 14.37 12.17 -28.73
N SER A 23 13.13 12.43 -29.12
CA SER A 23 11.96 12.32 -28.25
C SER A 23 11.81 10.86 -27.89
N SER A 24 12.72 10.36 -27.04
CA SER A 24 12.43 9.23 -26.19
C SER A 24 11.19 9.64 -25.41
N LEU A 25 10.03 9.16 -25.86
CA LEU A 25 8.89 8.96 -24.99
C LEU A 25 9.45 8.15 -23.82
N ALA A 26 9.74 8.84 -22.72
CA ALA A 26 10.35 8.23 -21.56
C ALA A 26 9.32 7.28 -20.98
N ARG A 27 9.38 6.01 -21.41
CA ARG A 27 8.58 4.96 -20.79
C ARG A 27 8.94 4.93 -19.32
N ALA A 28 7.91 4.90 -18.48
CA ALA A 28 8.07 4.63 -17.07
C ALA A 28 8.81 3.28 -16.92
N GLU A 29 9.87 3.31 -16.12
CA GLU A 29 10.90 2.28 -16.06
C GLU A 29 10.43 1.08 -15.24
N ASP A 30 10.93 -0.12 -15.55
CA ASP A 30 10.58 -1.30 -14.78
C ASP A 30 10.95 -1.13 -13.29
N LEU A 31 9.98 -1.44 -12.43
CA LEU A 31 10.15 -1.40 -10.99
C LEU A 31 10.94 -2.61 -10.51
N CYS A 32 11.74 -2.43 -9.47
CA CYS A 32 12.48 -3.51 -8.83
C CYS A 32 12.51 -3.36 -7.31
N SER A 33 12.51 -4.50 -6.63
CA SER A 33 12.52 -4.60 -5.18
C SER A 33 13.11 -5.95 -4.74
N ILE A 34 13.02 -6.26 -3.45
CA ILE A 34 13.34 -7.59 -2.90
C ILE A 34 12.06 -8.30 -2.44
N ALA A 35 12.09 -9.64 -2.47
CA ALA A 35 11.01 -10.47 -1.95
C ALA A 35 10.69 -10.14 -0.47
N PRO A 36 9.41 -10.12 -0.06
CA PRO A 36 9.01 -9.98 1.34
C PRO A 36 9.65 -11.05 2.23
N SER A 37 10.12 -10.67 3.41
CA SER A 37 10.70 -11.62 4.38
C SER A 37 9.70 -12.70 4.82
N SER A 38 8.42 -12.34 4.90
CA SER A 38 7.29 -13.23 5.17
C SER A 38 7.20 -14.41 4.18
N TYR A 39 7.60 -14.23 2.92
CA TYR A 39 7.50 -15.26 1.89
C TYR A 39 8.47 -16.41 2.14
N ASN A 40 9.69 -16.15 2.60
CA ASN A 40 10.65 -17.22 2.93
C ASN A 40 10.17 -18.07 4.12
N GLN A 41 9.58 -17.43 5.14
CA GLN A 41 8.94 -18.14 6.25
C GLN A 41 7.70 -18.93 5.78
N ALA A 42 6.89 -18.35 4.89
CA ALA A 42 5.72 -19.00 4.30
C ALA A 42 6.09 -20.24 3.46
N LYS A 43 7.07 -20.14 2.55
CA LYS A 43 7.59 -21.28 1.76
C LYS A 43 8.12 -22.43 2.63
N THR A 44 8.70 -22.10 3.79
CA THR A 44 9.22 -23.09 4.75
C THR A 44 8.11 -23.76 5.55
N SER A 45 7.16 -22.98 6.07
CA SER A 45 6.06 -23.47 6.92
C SER A 45 4.88 -24.06 6.15
N HIS A 46 4.71 -23.67 4.89
CA HIS A 46 3.60 -24.05 4.02
C HIS A 46 4.11 -24.34 2.58
N PRO A 47 4.87 -25.43 2.34
CA PRO A 47 5.51 -25.71 1.05
C PRO A 47 4.56 -25.82 -0.15
N GLN A 48 3.26 -26.05 0.08
CA GLN A 48 2.23 -26.02 -0.96
C GLN A 48 2.10 -24.65 -1.66
N PHE A 49 2.53 -23.56 -1.01
CA PHE A 49 2.51 -22.22 -1.58
C PHE A 49 3.78 -21.89 -2.38
N SER A 50 4.83 -22.72 -2.37
CA SER A 50 6.15 -22.30 -2.84
C SER A 50 6.18 -21.82 -4.28
N LYS A 51 5.59 -22.56 -5.24
CA LYS A 51 5.53 -22.11 -6.64
C LYS A 51 4.72 -20.84 -6.84
N ALA A 52 3.66 -20.65 -6.04
CA ALA A 52 2.85 -19.45 -6.11
C ALA A 52 3.65 -18.23 -5.62
N LEU A 53 4.34 -18.37 -4.49
CA LEU A 53 5.21 -17.32 -3.94
C LEU A 53 6.41 -17.06 -4.87
N GLU A 54 7.06 -18.08 -5.41
CA GLU A 54 8.14 -17.99 -6.40
C GLU A 54 7.70 -17.23 -7.67
N ALA A 55 6.44 -17.39 -8.11
CA ALA A 55 5.87 -16.63 -9.22
C ALA A 55 5.61 -15.15 -8.86
N LEU A 56 5.11 -14.87 -7.66
CA LEU A 56 4.97 -13.48 -7.17
C LEU A 56 6.34 -12.81 -7.01
N GLU A 57 7.37 -13.56 -6.64
CA GLU A 57 8.77 -13.11 -6.52
C GLU A 57 9.42 -12.76 -7.87
N GLN A 58 8.81 -13.12 -9.01
CA GLN A 58 9.25 -12.62 -10.33
C GLN A 58 8.80 -11.16 -10.60
N HIS A 59 8.04 -10.56 -9.68
CA HIS A 59 7.45 -9.24 -9.81
C HIS A 59 7.83 -8.31 -8.65
N ALA A 60 7.88 -7.00 -8.91
CA ALA A 60 8.26 -6.01 -7.91
C ALA A 60 7.17 -5.77 -6.85
N ILE A 61 7.30 -6.41 -5.69
CA ILE A 61 6.53 -6.11 -4.48
C ILE A 61 7.23 -4.98 -3.72
N ALA A 62 6.58 -3.83 -3.54
CA ALA A 62 7.21 -2.64 -2.96
C ALA A 62 7.78 -2.93 -1.56
N SER A 63 9.03 -2.55 -1.32
CA SER A 63 9.70 -2.86 -0.06
C SER A 63 9.39 -1.78 0.99
N TRP A 64 8.84 -2.16 2.14
CA TRP A 64 8.40 -1.24 3.19
C TRP A 64 9.55 -0.80 4.10
N TYR A 65 10.02 0.42 3.91
CA TYR A 65 10.97 1.10 4.78
C TYR A 65 10.20 1.73 5.94
N THR A 66 10.17 1.04 7.08
CA THR A 66 9.33 1.39 8.24
C THR A 66 10.13 1.57 9.52
N ASP A 67 9.69 2.49 10.38
CA ASP A 67 10.31 2.75 11.68
C ASP A 67 10.06 1.64 12.73
N ARG A 68 9.31 0.59 12.35
CA ARG A 68 9.20 -0.66 13.12
C ARG A 68 10.41 -1.59 12.95
N MET A 69 11.14 -1.47 11.85
CA MET A 69 12.42 -2.15 11.66
C MET A 69 13.51 -1.45 12.48
N THR A 70 14.55 -2.19 12.86
CA THR A 70 15.82 -1.61 13.34
C THR A 70 16.58 -0.91 12.20
N SER A 71 17.50 -0.02 12.56
CA SER A 71 18.39 0.63 11.58
C SER A 71 19.25 -0.40 10.80
N ALA A 72 19.62 -1.52 11.44
CA ALA A 72 20.36 -2.61 10.81
C ALA A 72 19.53 -3.36 9.74
N GLU A 73 18.28 -3.68 10.03
CA GLU A 73 17.36 -4.30 9.06
C GLU A 73 17.10 -3.35 7.88
N ARG A 74 16.83 -2.07 8.15
CA ARG A 74 16.65 -1.04 7.10
C ARG A 74 17.89 -0.89 6.21
N SER A 75 19.08 -0.88 6.80
CA SER A 75 20.35 -0.85 6.05
C SER A 75 20.54 -2.10 5.18
N THR A 76 20.21 -3.28 5.73
CA THR A 76 20.31 -4.57 5.02
C THR A 76 19.32 -4.66 3.86
N MET A 77 18.09 -4.19 4.06
CA MET A 77 17.03 -4.09 3.05
C MET A 77 17.50 -3.25 1.86
N ILE A 78 17.91 -2.00 2.08
CA ILE A 78 18.37 -1.12 0.98
C ILE A 78 19.62 -1.68 0.31
N SER A 79 20.61 -2.17 1.08
CA SER A 79 21.82 -2.80 0.53
C SER A 79 21.50 -4.02 -0.35
N SER A 80 20.48 -4.79 0.01
CA SER A 80 20.01 -5.95 -0.75
C SER A 80 19.30 -5.54 -2.04
N MET A 81 18.47 -4.49 -2.00
CA MET A 81 17.86 -3.90 -3.20
C MET A 81 18.93 -3.36 -4.16
N LEU A 82 19.91 -2.60 -3.67
CA LEU A 82 21.01 -2.06 -4.49
C LEU A 82 21.81 -3.16 -5.20
N LYS A 83 21.98 -4.32 -4.56
CA LYS A 83 22.72 -5.47 -5.10
C LYS A 83 21.90 -6.28 -6.12
N GLN A 84 20.59 -6.39 -5.93
CA GLN A 84 19.71 -7.24 -6.76
C GLN A 84 19.08 -6.48 -7.93
N CYS A 85 18.80 -5.19 -7.76
CA CYS A 85 18.18 -4.36 -8.78
C CYS A 85 19.21 -3.63 -9.65
N SER A 86 19.15 -3.87 -10.97
CA SER A 86 19.95 -3.15 -11.98
C SER A 86 19.78 -1.63 -11.87
N GLU A 87 20.83 -0.88 -12.21
CA GLU A 87 20.79 0.59 -12.34
C GLU A 87 19.80 1.08 -13.42
N ASP A 88 19.43 0.21 -14.35
CA ASP A 88 18.40 0.51 -15.34
C ASP A 88 16.99 0.53 -14.73
N THR A 89 16.76 -0.27 -13.68
CA THR A 89 15.47 -0.40 -12.98
C THR A 89 15.29 0.65 -11.86
N ARG A 90 14.03 0.92 -11.52
CA ARG A 90 13.62 1.87 -10.50
C ARG A 90 13.27 1.16 -9.20
N LEU A 91 13.98 1.46 -8.11
CA LEU A 91 13.68 0.88 -6.79
C LEU A 91 12.27 1.27 -6.34
N SER A 92 11.41 0.33 -5.92
CA SER A 92 10.08 0.63 -5.36
C SER A 92 10.09 0.53 -3.82
N ILE A 93 9.92 1.68 -3.15
CA ILE A 93 10.03 1.78 -1.68
C ILE A 93 8.77 2.45 -1.10
N VAL A 94 8.18 1.84 -0.08
CA VAL A 94 7.16 2.50 0.76
C VAL A 94 7.85 3.13 1.95
N VAL A 95 7.69 4.44 2.15
CA VAL A 95 8.21 5.16 3.32
C VAL A 95 7.08 5.22 4.34
N TYR A 96 7.24 4.53 5.47
CA TYR A 96 6.18 4.43 6.48
C TYR A 96 6.70 4.60 7.92
N GLY A 97 6.99 5.83 8.29
CA GLY A 97 7.58 6.18 9.58
C GLY A 97 7.18 7.55 10.13
N ILE A 98 6.11 8.18 9.63
CA ILE A 98 5.66 9.49 10.13
C ILE A 98 5.35 9.46 11.64
N PRO A 99 5.71 10.50 12.43
CA PRO A 99 5.33 10.57 13.84
C PRO A 99 3.81 10.51 13.99
N ASN A 100 3.33 9.79 15.01
CA ASN A 100 1.90 9.59 15.27
C ASN A 100 1.14 8.99 14.07
N LYS A 101 1.78 8.13 13.26
CA LYS A 101 1.13 7.42 12.14
C LYS A 101 -0.08 6.60 12.59
N ASP A 102 -1.02 6.40 11.67
CA ASP A 102 -2.31 5.76 11.95
C ASP A 102 -2.99 6.36 13.19
N CYS A 103 -3.22 7.69 13.13
CA CYS A 103 -3.79 8.47 14.23
C CYS A 103 -5.28 8.22 14.49
N ASP A 104 -5.91 7.27 13.79
CA ASP A 104 -7.35 7.07 13.78
C ASP A 104 -7.75 5.61 14.10
N ALA A 105 -7.20 4.63 13.38
CA ALA A 105 -7.50 3.21 13.62
C ALA A 105 -6.59 2.61 14.71
N GLY A 106 -5.34 3.05 14.77
CA GLY A 106 -4.35 2.72 15.79
C GLY A 106 -3.65 1.36 15.65
N TYR A 107 -4.12 0.45 14.78
CA TYR A 107 -3.51 -0.87 14.51
C TYR A 107 -2.03 -0.76 14.10
N SER A 108 -1.68 0.33 13.42
CA SER A 108 -0.39 0.54 12.77
C SER A 108 0.48 1.61 13.45
N SER A 109 -0.01 2.20 14.55
CA SER A 109 0.63 3.28 15.34
C SER A 109 1.99 2.98 15.99
N GLY A 110 2.34 1.70 16.19
CA GLY A 110 3.65 1.29 16.73
C GLY A 110 4.84 1.60 15.80
N GLY A 111 6.01 1.88 16.40
CA GLY A 111 7.26 2.23 15.69
C GLY A 111 8.25 3.02 16.57
N THR A 112 9.45 3.29 16.09
CA THR A 112 10.52 4.02 16.80
C THR A 112 10.49 5.54 16.65
N VAL A 113 9.89 6.08 15.59
CA VAL A 113 9.80 7.54 15.36
C VAL A 113 8.72 8.14 16.27
N LYS A 114 9.06 9.20 17.01
CA LYS A 114 8.15 9.89 17.95
C LYS A 114 8.10 11.40 17.76
N SER A 115 9.06 11.98 17.06
CA SER A 115 9.17 13.40 16.79
C SER A 115 9.62 13.69 15.36
N THR A 116 9.45 14.95 14.93
CA THR A 116 9.94 15.42 13.63
C THR A 116 11.46 15.30 13.49
N ASP A 117 12.24 15.33 14.57
CA ASP A 117 13.70 15.14 14.49
C ASP A 117 14.08 13.67 14.36
N ASP A 118 13.35 12.74 15.01
CA ASP A 118 13.50 11.30 14.73
C ASP A 118 13.14 11.00 13.27
N TYR A 119 12.09 11.64 12.75
CA TYR A 119 11.65 11.45 11.37
C TYR A 119 12.68 11.97 10.35
N LYS A 120 13.31 13.13 10.61
CA LYS A 120 14.47 13.61 9.83
C LYS A 120 15.63 12.60 9.86
N ALA A 121 15.92 12.00 11.01
CA ALA A 121 16.99 11.01 11.13
C ALA A 121 16.66 9.74 10.33
N PHE A 122 15.43 9.23 10.44
CA PHE A 122 14.90 8.09 9.67
C PHE A 122 14.95 8.33 8.15
N LEU A 123 14.49 9.49 7.68
CA LEU A 123 14.58 9.86 6.26
C LEU A 123 16.03 10.06 5.80
N LYS A 124 16.93 10.51 6.69
CA LYS A 124 18.35 10.66 6.38
C LYS A 124 19.04 9.31 6.18
N GLU A 125 18.72 8.29 6.97
CA GLU A 125 19.22 6.94 6.75
C GLU A 125 18.82 6.43 5.35
N LEU A 126 17.54 6.56 4.98
CA LEU A 126 17.01 6.16 3.67
C LEU A 126 17.70 6.90 2.51
N THR A 127 17.72 8.24 2.58
CA THR A 127 18.26 9.07 1.48
C THR A 127 19.77 8.92 1.30
N VAL A 128 20.53 8.72 2.39
CA VAL A 128 21.96 8.39 2.30
C VAL A 128 22.19 7.01 1.69
N ALA A 129 21.39 6.01 2.06
CA ALA A 129 21.54 4.65 1.55
C ALA A 129 21.14 4.53 0.06
N VAL A 130 20.07 5.20 -0.36
CA VAL A 130 19.60 5.19 -1.77
C VAL A 130 20.47 6.09 -2.67
N GLY A 131 21.01 7.19 -2.14
CA GLY A 131 21.87 8.10 -2.89
C GLY A 131 21.20 8.67 -4.14
N TYR A 132 21.83 8.48 -5.30
CA TYR A 132 21.35 8.95 -6.61
C TYR A 132 20.59 7.89 -7.42
N ARG A 133 20.25 6.73 -6.85
CA ARG A 133 19.53 5.69 -7.58
C ARG A 133 18.18 6.19 -8.12
N LYS A 134 17.75 5.60 -9.24
CA LYS A 134 16.35 5.67 -9.68
C LYS A 134 15.48 5.01 -8.60
N VAL A 135 14.52 5.76 -8.07
CA VAL A 135 13.65 5.30 -6.99
C VAL A 135 12.25 5.88 -7.15
N LEU A 136 11.24 5.08 -6.84
CA LEU A 136 9.86 5.49 -6.67
C LEU A 136 9.52 5.34 -5.18
N TYR A 137 9.14 6.45 -4.56
CA TYR A 137 8.67 6.48 -3.18
C TYR A 137 7.14 6.59 -3.12
N VAL A 138 6.52 5.60 -2.50
CA VAL A 138 5.17 5.71 -1.93
C VAL A 138 5.34 6.34 -0.56
N VAL A 139 4.92 7.60 -0.40
CA VAL A 139 5.21 8.39 0.80
C VAL A 139 4.01 8.35 1.76
N GLU A 140 4.25 7.75 2.93
CA GLU A 140 3.37 7.70 4.10
C GLU A 140 1.91 7.34 3.78
N PRO A 141 1.62 6.04 3.53
CA PRO A 141 0.27 5.49 3.44
C PRO A 141 -0.75 6.15 4.38
N ASP A 142 -1.90 6.53 3.83
CA ASP A 142 -3.04 7.24 4.45
C ASP A 142 -2.78 8.68 4.94
N ALA A 143 -1.54 9.18 4.97
CA ALA A 143 -1.23 10.42 5.69
C ALA A 143 -1.92 11.67 5.11
N VAL A 144 -2.01 11.83 3.79
CA VAL A 144 -2.79 12.96 3.21
C VAL A 144 -4.29 12.74 3.40
N GLY A 145 -4.77 11.49 3.40
CA GLY A 145 -6.17 11.16 3.63
C GLY A 145 -6.64 11.53 5.03
N LEU A 146 -5.92 11.07 6.05
CA LEU A 146 -6.16 11.36 7.46
C LEU A 146 -5.93 12.85 7.81
N LEU A 147 -5.12 13.56 7.03
CA LEU A 147 -4.96 15.01 7.12
C LEU A 147 -6.14 15.77 6.49
N ALA A 148 -6.66 15.31 5.34
CA ALA A 148 -7.68 16.00 4.54
C ALA A 148 -9.14 15.75 4.99
N LYS A 149 -9.41 14.64 5.71
CA LYS A 149 -10.77 14.27 6.12
C LYS A 149 -11.39 15.24 7.15
N ASP A 150 -12.71 15.33 7.17
CA ASP A 150 -13.41 16.09 8.23
C ASP A 150 -13.20 15.38 9.57
N GLY A 151 -12.92 16.14 10.64
CA GLY A 151 -12.50 15.56 11.92
C GLY A 151 -11.06 15.00 11.92
N SER A 152 -10.23 15.37 10.94
CA SER A 152 -8.80 15.04 10.79
C SER A 152 -8.02 14.91 12.11
N CYS A 153 -7.56 13.68 12.40
CA CYS A 153 -6.50 13.43 13.37
C CYS A 153 -5.12 13.87 12.85
N GLY A 154 -4.92 13.86 11.52
CA GLY A 154 -3.64 14.19 10.89
C GLY A 154 -3.16 15.61 11.18
N SER A 155 -4.10 16.55 11.37
CA SER A 155 -3.79 17.95 11.72
C SER A 155 -3.13 18.06 13.10
N SER A 156 -3.70 17.44 14.14
CA SER A 156 -3.14 17.43 15.49
C SER A 156 -1.94 16.50 15.63
N ALA A 157 -1.85 15.46 14.80
CA ALA A 157 -0.70 14.56 14.69
C ALA A 157 0.54 15.20 14.04
N GLY A 158 0.39 16.37 13.39
CA GLY A 158 1.48 17.10 12.74
C GLY A 158 1.83 16.58 11.34
N TYR A 159 0.88 15.96 10.62
CA TYR A 159 1.16 15.31 9.35
C TYR A 159 1.62 16.28 8.26
N LEU A 160 1.04 17.49 8.15
CA LEU A 160 1.43 18.45 7.11
C LEU A 160 2.92 18.81 7.17
N ASP A 161 3.42 19.14 8.35
CA ASP A 161 4.81 19.56 8.52
C ASP A 161 5.80 18.41 8.32
N ASN A 162 5.45 17.19 8.79
CA ASN A 162 6.28 16.01 8.56
C ASN A 162 6.26 15.56 7.09
N LEU A 163 5.11 15.62 6.40
CA LEU A 163 5.03 15.36 4.95
C LEU A 163 5.86 16.38 4.14
N LYS A 164 5.89 17.66 4.55
CA LYS A 164 6.81 18.66 3.96
C LYS A 164 8.28 18.28 4.16
N VAL A 165 8.66 17.78 5.34
CA VAL A 165 10.00 17.24 5.61
C VAL A 165 10.32 16.04 4.72
N ALA A 166 9.38 15.10 4.55
CA ALA A 166 9.54 13.94 3.68
C ALA A 166 9.76 14.33 2.21
N VAL A 167 8.90 15.21 1.67
CA VAL A 167 9.02 15.70 0.29
C VAL A 167 10.34 16.42 0.06
N GLY A 168 10.76 17.29 0.99
CA GLY A 168 12.04 18.00 0.89
C GLY A 168 13.26 17.08 0.94
N ALA A 169 13.25 16.06 1.80
CA ALA A 169 14.35 15.10 1.91
C ALA A 169 14.40 14.14 0.70
N LEU A 170 13.29 13.53 0.34
CA LEU A 170 13.23 12.46 -0.67
C LEU A 170 13.40 12.99 -2.10
N SER A 171 12.86 14.18 -2.41
CA SER A 171 12.96 14.77 -3.76
C SER A 171 14.29 15.49 -4.03
N ALA A 172 15.20 15.54 -3.05
CA ALA A 172 16.56 16.03 -3.24
C ALA A 172 17.39 15.13 -4.17
N ASN A 173 17.06 13.83 -4.23
CA ASN A 173 17.56 12.95 -5.29
C ASN A 173 16.83 13.30 -6.60
N ALA A 174 17.57 13.84 -7.58
CA ALA A 174 17.02 14.25 -8.87
C ALA A 174 16.40 13.09 -9.69
N ASN A 175 16.76 11.84 -9.39
CA ASN A 175 16.24 10.63 -10.01
C ASN A 175 15.04 10.02 -9.27
N ALA A 176 14.58 10.63 -8.17
CA ALA A 176 13.43 10.14 -7.39
C ALA A 176 12.09 10.58 -7.98
N GLU A 177 11.12 9.66 -8.00
CA GLU A 177 9.70 9.93 -8.24
C GLU A 177 8.94 9.75 -6.93
N LEU A 178 8.16 10.76 -6.53
CA LEU A 178 7.41 10.76 -5.27
C LEU A 178 5.92 10.77 -5.56
N TYR A 179 5.20 9.79 -4.99
CA TYR A 179 3.75 9.74 -4.95
C TYR A 179 3.34 9.70 -3.48
N VAL A 180 2.62 10.73 -3.02
CA VAL A 180 2.16 10.81 -1.63
C VAL A 180 0.83 10.09 -1.53
N ASP A 181 0.65 9.25 -0.50
CA ASP A 181 -0.58 8.49 -0.35
C ASP A 181 -1.71 9.30 0.28
N VAL A 182 -2.92 9.08 -0.24
CA VAL A 182 -4.12 9.87 0.04
C VAL A 182 -5.25 9.03 0.64
N GLY A 183 -5.17 7.68 0.59
CA GLY A 183 -6.32 6.80 0.74
C GLY A 183 -7.34 6.95 -0.41
N TYR A 184 -7.98 5.86 -0.83
CA TYR A 184 -8.90 5.92 -1.98
C TYR A 184 -10.17 6.74 -1.68
N TRP A 185 -10.66 6.70 -0.44
CA TRP A 185 -11.94 7.32 -0.03
C TRP A 185 -11.95 8.84 -0.23
N MET A 186 -10.81 9.52 -0.03
CA MET A 186 -10.70 10.97 -0.24
C MET A 186 -10.77 11.38 -1.71
N LEU A 187 -10.66 10.43 -2.65
CA LEU A 187 -10.73 10.68 -4.09
C LEU A 187 -11.95 10.03 -4.75
N ALA A 188 -12.78 9.33 -3.98
CA ALA A 188 -13.99 8.66 -4.46
C ALA A 188 -15.04 9.64 -5.01
N ASP A 189 -15.11 10.85 -4.46
CA ASP A 189 -15.97 11.94 -4.92
C ASP A 189 -15.22 13.27 -5.06
N SER A 190 -15.80 14.21 -5.81
CA SER A 190 -15.18 15.49 -6.12
C SER A 190 -15.13 16.48 -4.94
N ALA A 191 -16.01 16.35 -3.94
CA ALA A 191 -16.03 17.24 -2.78
C ALA A 191 -14.92 16.89 -1.79
N ASN A 192 -14.65 15.59 -1.59
CA ASN A 192 -13.49 15.14 -0.83
C ASN A 192 -12.17 15.34 -1.61
N ALA A 193 -12.15 15.11 -2.92
CA ALA A 193 -10.94 15.37 -3.73
C ALA A 193 -10.53 16.86 -3.69
N ALA A 194 -11.49 17.78 -3.61
CA ALA A 194 -11.23 19.21 -3.43
C ALA A 194 -10.49 19.55 -2.12
N LYS A 195 -10.62 18.74 -1.05
CA LYS A 195 -9.91 18.92 0.23
C LYS A 195 -8.44 18.49 0.17
N VAL A 196 -8.11 17.53 -0.71
CA VAL A 196 -6.75 17.04 -0.94
C VAL A 196 -5.90 18.10 -1.66
N ALA A 197 -6.50 18.87 -2.57
CA ALA A 197 -5.75 19.76 -3.45
C ALA A 197 -4.96 20.90 -2.75
N PRO A 198 -5.47 21.58 -1.71
CA PRO A 198 -4.67 22.52 -0.92
C PRO A 198 -3.44 21.90 -0.27
N ILE A 199 -3.57 20.70 0.31
CA ILE A 199 -2.46 19.98 0.94
C ILE A 199 -1.38 19.66 -0.09
N MET A 200 -1.76 19.12 -1.26
CA MET A 200 -0.80 18.79 -2.31
C MET A 200 -0.10 20.02 -2.91
N ARG A 201 -0.75 21.20 -2.90
CA ARG A 201 -0.10 22.49 -3.24
C ARG A 201 0.93 22.89 -2.20
N GLU A 202 0.60 22.76 -0.91
CA GLU A 202 1.52 23.01 0.20
C GLU A 202 2.74 22.07 0.18
N LEU A 203 2.55 20.77 -0.05
CA LEU A 203 3.64 19.80 -0.20
C LEU A 203 4.55 20.14 -1.38
N GLY A 204 3.97 20.56 -2.52
CA GLY A 204 4.72 21.01 -3.69
C GLY A 204 5.59 22.26 -3.49
N THR A 205 5.47 22.97 -2.35
CA THR A 205 6.40 24.05 -1.99
C THR A 205 7.72 23.53 -1.41
N SER A 206 7.74 22.30 -0.89
CA SER A 206 8.91 21.70 -0.24
C SER A 206 9.78 20.86 -1.19
N GLY A 207 9.28 20.52 -2.38
CA GLY A 207 10.02 19.70 -3.33
C GLY A 207 9.15 19.15 -4.47
N LYS A 208 9.73 18.26 -5.28
CA LYS A 208 9.02 17.63 -6.41
C LYS A 208 8.13 16.50 -5.90
N VAL A 209 6.84 16.58 -6.20
CA VAL A 209 5.86 15.49 -6.05
C VAL A 209 5.26 15.22 -7.43
N LYS A 210 5.36 13.98 -7.91
CA LYS A 210 4.87 13.60 -9.24
C LYS A 210 3.35 13.41 -9.23
N GLY A 211 2.81 12.87 -8.14
CA GLY A 211 1.38 12.81 -7.91
C GLY A 211 1.00 12.07 -6.65
N VAL A 212 0.00 11.17 -6.73
CA VAL A 212 -0.57 10.49 -5.57
C VAL A 212 -0.60 8.97 -5.71
N THR A 213 -0.51 8.29 -4.57
CA THR A 213 -0.76 6.85 -4.47
C THR A 213 -2.22 6.63 -4.09
N ILE A 214 -2.86 5.65 -4.75
CA ILE A 214 -4.26 5.29 -4.54
C ILE A 214 -4.33 3.78 -4.28
N ASN A 215 -5.32 3.38 -3.48
CA ASN A 215 -5.67 1.98 -3.22
C ASN A 215 -4.66 1.17 -2.38
N THR A 216 -3.61 1.79 -1.81
CA THR A 216 -2.62 1.12 -0.96
C THR A 216 -3.29 0.22 0.08
N SER A 217 -2.97 -1.07 0.04
CA SER A 217 -3.57 -2.10 0.92
C SER A 217 -5.10 -2.21 0.85
N ASN A 218 -5.75 -1.71 -0.20
CA ASN A 218 -7.19 -1.81 -0.41
C ASN A 218 -7.50 -2.58 -1.71
N TYR A 219 -8.76 -2.54 -2.15
CA TYR A 219 -9.35 -3.51 -3.07
C TYR A 219 -10.14 -2.87 -4.21
N ARG A 220 -10.08 -1.55 -4.40
CA ARG A 220 -10.80 -0.84 -5.47
C ARG A 220 -10.32 -1.27 -6.84
N SER A 221 -11.24 -1.43 -7.78
CA SER A 221 -10.91 -1.81 -9.16
C SER A 221 -10.05 -0.75 -9.86
N ASN A 222 -9.36 -1.16 -10.93
CA ASN A 222 -8.53 -0.24 -11.69
C ASN A 222 -9.34 0.90 -12.35
N ASP A 223 -10.58 0.63 -12.74
CA ASP A 223 -11.48 1.61 -13.36
C ASP A 223 -11.97 2.66 -12.34
N GLU A 224 -12.27 2.23 -11.11
CA GLU A 224 -12.50 3.14 -9.98
C GLU A 224 -11.27 4.00 -9.72
N CYS A 225 -10.07 3.41 -9.64
CA CYS A 225 -8.84 4.16 -9.37
C CYS A 225 -8.47 5.15 -10.49
N ALA A 226 -8.74 4.82 -11.75
CA ALA A 226 -8.61 5.74 -12.88
C ALA A 226 -9.57 6.94 -12.77
N THR A 227 -10.79 6.69 -12.28
CA THR A 227 -11.79 7.73 -11.99
C THR A 227 -11.35 8.61 -10.82
N TYR A 228 -10.84 8.01 -9.73
CA TYR A 228 -10.33 8.72 -8.56
C TYR A 228 -9.12 9.60 -8.90
N CYS A 229 -8.22 9.11 -9.77
CA CYS A 229 -7.12 9.92 -10.28
C CYS A 229 -7.63 11.11 -11.12
N THR A 230 -8.71 10.93 -11.89
CA THR A 230 -9.37 12.03 -12.63
C THR A 230 -9.97 13.07 -11.68
N ASN A 231 -10.60 12.64 -10.58
CA ASN A 231 -11.11 13.53 -9.52
C ASN A 231 -9.96 14.35 -8.90
N PHE A 232 -8.84 13.70 -8.57
CA PHE A 232 -7.63 14.35 -8.06
C PHE A 232 -7.06 15.40 -9.05
N GLN A 233 -6.85 15.02 -10.31
CA GLN A 233 -6.35 15.91 -11.36
C GLN A 233 -7.25 17.13 -11.58
N THR A 234 -8.57 16.92 -11.51
CA THR A 234 -9.58 17.97 -11.60
C THR A 234 -9.49 18.94 -10.42
N ALA A 235 -9.42 18.43 -9.18
CA ALA A 235 -9.25 19.24 -7.97
C ALA A 235 -7.93 20.03 -7.94
N MET A 236 -6.85 19.44 -8.49
CA MET A 236 -5.58 20.13 -8.66
C MET A 236 -5.60 21.17 -9.78
N GLY A 237 -6.48 21.03 -10.77
CA GLY A 237 -6.41 21.77 -12.03
C GLY A 237 -5.13 21.45 -12.83
N LYS A 238 -4.62 20.21 -12.70
CA LYS A 238 -3.34 19.76 -13.28
C LYS A 238 -3.42 18.31 -13.75
N SER A 239 -3.59 18.10 -15.05
CA SER A 239 -3.51 16.77 -15.68
C SER A 239 -2.11 16.15 -15.66
N GLY A 240 -1.06 16.95 -15.45
CA GLY A 240 0.32 16.48 -15.34
C GLY A 240 0.70 15.89 -13.98
N MET A 241 -0.23 15.79 -13.02
CA MET A 241 -0.02 15.05 -11.78
C MET A 241 -0.76 13.72 -11.89
N THR A 242 -0.01 12.65 -12.09
CA THR A 242 -0.49 11.29 -12.37
C THR A 242 -0.68 10.50 -11.07
N CYS A 243 -1.22 9.28 -11.16
CA CYS A 243 -1.38 8.42 -10.01
C CYS A 243 -0.70 7.06 -10.21
N ILE A 244 -0.45 6.37 -9.09
CA ILE A 244 -0.12 4.95 -9.08
C ILE A 244 -1.16 4.21 -8.25
N VAL A 245 -1.40 2.95 -8.61
CA VAL A 245 -2.47 2.14 -8.02
C VAL A 245 -1.89 0.87 -7.44
N ASP A 246 -2.19 0.60 -6.16
CA ASP A 246 -1.95 -0.72 -5.60
C ASP A 246 -2.95 -1.74 -6.22
N THR A 247 -2.41 -2.72 -6.92
CA THR A 247 -3.13 -3.82 -7.56
C THR A 247 -2.88 -5.16 -6.87
N SER A 248 -2.20 -5.18 -5.72
CA SER A 248 -1.84 -6.40 -4.98
C SER A 248 -3.01 -7.34 -4.67
N ARG A 249 -4.22 -6.79 -4.47
CA ARG A 249 -5.41 -7.55 -4.03
C ARG A 249 -6.72 -7.15 -4.73
N ASN A 250 -6.65 -6.39 -5.81
CA ASN A 250 -7.84 -5.72 -6.37
C ASN A 250 -8.53 -6.41 -7.57
N TYR A 251 -8.21 -7.67 -7.86
CA TYR A 251 -8.69 -8.35 -9.08
C TYR A 251 -10.22 -8.33 -9.24
N ASN A 252 -10.95 -8.67 -8.17
CA ASN A 252 -12.42 -8.70 -8.15
C ASN A 252 -13.06 -7.35 -7.79
N GLY A 253 -12.26 -6.30 -7.55
CA GLY A 253 -12.73 -5.10 -6.85
C GLY A 253 -13.15 -5.39 -5.40
N SER A 254 -13.92 -4.47 -4.81
CA SER A 254 -14.72 -4.73 -3.61
C SER A 254 -16.00 -3.88 -3.64
N PRO A 255 -17.19 -4.46 -3.39
CA PRO A 255 -18.46 -3.73 -3.39
C PRO A 255 -18.76 -3.01 -2.06
N THR A 256 -17.96 -3.24 -1.01
CA THR A 256 -18.12 -2.65 0.34
C THR A 256 -16.93 -1.73 0.66
N SER A 257 -16.94 -1.04 1.79
CA SER A 257 -15.77 -0.31 2.33
C SER A 257 -14.85 -1.19 3.20
N ASP A 258 -15.05 -2.52 3.19
CA ASP A 258 -14.23 -3.43 3.98
C ASP A 258 -12.77 -3.40 3.52
N TRP A 259 -11.85 -3.26 4.48
CA TRP A 259 -10.41 -3.18 4.24
C TRP A 259 -9.63 -4.37 4.83
N CYS A 260 -10.22 -5.09 5.78
CA CYS A 260 -9.49 -6.02 6.62
C CYS A 260 -9.65 -7.46 6.11
N ASN A 261 -8.63 -7.99 5.44
CA ASN A 261 -8.58 -9.37 4.90
C ASN A 261 -9.83 -9.77 4.09
N VAL A 262 -10.22 -8.97 3.09
CA VAL A 262 -11.48 -9.14 2.33
C VAL A 262 -11.53 -10.52 1.65
N PRO A 263 -12.48 -11.43 2.01
CA PRO A 263 -12.44 -12.83 1.55
C PRO A 263 -12.66 -13.03 0.05
N THR A 264 -13.34 -12.09 -0.61
CA THR A 264 -13.64 -12.11 -2.05
C THR A 264 -12.57 -11.43 -2.92
N ALA A 265 -11.46 -10.98 -2.31
CA ALA A 265 -10.36 -10.37 -3.03
C ALA A 265 -9.57 -11.40 -3.85
N GLY A 266 -8.87 -10.91 -4.88
CA GLY A 266 -7.95 -11.71 -5.70
C GLY A 266 -6.70 -10.90 -6.04
N ILE A 267 -5.55 -11.55 -6.20
CA ILE A 267 -4.31 -10.85 -6.62
C ILE A 267 -4.56 -10.19 -7.97
N GLY A 268 -4.42 -8.87 -8.05
CA GLY A 268 -4.71 -8.10 -9.27
C GLY A 268 -3.61 -8.22 -10.32
N LYS A 269 -3.65 -7.31 -11.31
CA LYS A 269 -2.66 -7.27 -12.39
C LYS A 269 -1.23 -7.13 -11.81
N PRO A 270 -0.22 -7.79 -12.40
CA PRO A 270 1.16 -7.62 -11.99
C PRO A 270 1.66 -6.17 -12.11
N PRO A 271 2.69 -5.78 -11.35
CA PRO A 271 3.30 -4.46 -11.44
C PRO A 271 3.78 -4.16 -12.85
N SER A 272 3.43 -2.99 -13.39
CA SER A 272 3.81 -2.57 -14.74
C SER A 272 3.56 -1.08 -14.96
N SER A 273 4.40 -0.45 -15.77
CA SER A 273 4.15 0.89 -16.33
C SER A 273 3.21 0.86 -17.56
N GLU A 274 2.92 -0.31 -18.12
CA GLU A 274 2.03 -0.47 -19.27
C GLU A 274 0.57 -0.61 -18.83
N THR A 275 0.10 0.36 -18.03
CA THR A 275 -1.24 0.34 -17.42
C THR A 275 -2.38 0.33 -18.43
N GLY A 276 -2.15 0.90 -19.62
CA GLY A 276 -3.17 1.18 -20.63
C GLY A 276 -4.08 2.36 -20.28
N VAL A 277 -3.83 3.06 -19.17
CA VAL A 277 -4.68 4.12 -18.62
C VAL A 277 -3.89 5.42 -18.49
N ALA A 278 -4.27 6.45 -19.25
CA ALA A 278 -3.43 7.63 -19.49
C ALA A 278 -3.10 8.51 -18.27
N ASN A 279 -3.79 8.35 -17.14
CA ASN A 279 -3.51 9.07 -15.89
C ASN A 279 -2.88 8.18 -14.80
N LEU A 280 -2.66 6.89 -15.08
CA LEU A 280 -2.02 5.94 -14.16
C LEU A 280 -0.63 5.55 -14.69
N ASP A 281 0.42 5.95 -13.98
CA ASP A 281 1.81 5.69 -14.39
C ASP A 281 2.25 4.25 -14.14
N TYR A 282 1.73 3.63 -13.07
CA TYR A 282 2.05 2.26 -12.68
C TYR A 282 0.85 1.56 -12.03
N PHE A 283 0.68 0.30 -12.37
CA PHE A 283 0.17 -0.69 -11.43
C PHE A 283 1.34 -1.14 -10.56
N MET A 284 1.12 -1.26 -9.25
CA MET A 284 2.13 -1.68 -8.28
C MET A 284 1.54 -2.69 -7.32
N TRP A 285 2.34 -3.59 -6.77
CA TRP A 285 1.95 -4.33 -5.57
C TRP A 285 2.58 -3.64 -4.37
N ILE A 286 1.79 -2.80 -3.69
CA ILE A 286 2.28 -1.98 -2.58
C ILE A 286 2.15 -2.77 -1.28
N LYS A 287 0.96 -3.32 -0.98
CA LYS A 287 0.81 -4.41 -0.01
C LYS A 287 1.39 -5.72 -0.59
N PRO A 288 2.23 -6.48 0.14
CA PRO A 288 2.57 -7.85 -0.23
C PRO A 288 1.34 -8.75 -0.25
N PRO A 289 0.99 -9.38 -1.39
CA PRO A 289 -0.13 -10.32 -1.44
C PRO A 289 0.08 -11.49 -0.45
N GLY A 290 -0.91 -11.77 0.39
CA GLY A 290 -0.85 -12.84 1.40
C GLY A 290 -0.41 -12.42 2.80
N GLU A 291 0.09 -11.20 3.02
CA GLU A 291 0.28 -10.68 4.38
C GLU A 291 -1.05 -10.14 4.94
N SER A 292 -1.34 -10.49 6.20
CA SER A 292 -2.56 -10.08 6.91
C SER A 292 -2.63 -8.57 7.12
N ASP A 293 -3.86 -8.05 7.18
CA ASP A 293 -4.16 -6.70 7.66
C ASP A 293 -4.37 -6.65 9.18
N GLY A 294 -4.66 -7.79 9.81
CA GLY A 294 -4.95 -7.90 11.25
C GLY A 294 -5.77 -9.13 11.59
N GLN A 295 -6.17 -9.28 12.87
CA GLN A 295 -6.90 -10.46 13.37
C GLN A 295 -8.41 -10.44 13.05
N CYS A 296 -8.77 -9.93 11.88
CA CYS A 296 -10.12 -9.88 11.30
C CYS A 296 -10.29 -11.00 10.27
N ASN A 297 -11.51 -11.47 10.04
CA ASN A 297 -11.84 -12.45 8.98
C ASN A 297 -10.94 -13.71 8.98
N GLY A 298 -10.53 -14.16 10.17
CA GLY A 298 -9.63 -15.32 10.37
C GLY A 298 -8.13 -15.02 10.22
N GLY A 299 -7.76 -13.76 9.99
CA GLY A 299 -6.39 -13.33 9.75
C GLY A 299 -5.42 -13.55 10.91
N THR A 300 -4.14 -13.69 10.54
CA THR A 300 -3.00 -13.64 11.46
C THR A 300 -2.71 -12.20 11.90
N SER A 301 -1.74 -11.99 12.79
CA SER A 301 -1.25 -10.65 13.16
C SER A 301 -0.91 -9.83 11.90
N ALA A 302 -1.18 -8.52 11.92
CA ALA A 302 -0.89 -7.64 10.78
C ALA A 302 0.56 -7.81 10.31
N GLY A 303 0.77 -7.86 8.98
CA GLY A 303 2.08 -8.10 8.36
C GLY A 303 2.60 -9.54 8.42
N ALA A 304 2.05 -10.41 9.27
CA ALA A 304 2.36 -11.84 9.21
C ALA A 304 1.68 -12.48 7.98
N PHE A 305 2.27 -13.55 7.45
CA PHE A 305 1.65 -14.30 6.37
C PHE A 305 0.31 -14.92 6.83
N PHE A 306 -0.71 -14.92 5.97
CA PHE A 306 -2.04 -15.46 6.24
C PHE A 306 -2.39 -16.57 5.23
N PRO A 307 -2.17 -17.86 5.56
CA PRO A 307 -2.36 -18.99 4.64
C PRO A 307 -3.73 -19.08 3.97
N GLU A 308 -4.81 -18.87 4.72
CA GLU A 308 -6.18 -18.96 4.16
C GLU A 308 -6.49 -17.75 3.26
N GLY A 309 -6.10 -16.55 3.69
CA GLY A 309 -6.21 -15.33 2.87
C GLY A 309 -5.38 -15.41 1.59
N PHE A 310 -4.15 -15.92 1.66
CA PHE A 310 -3.32 -16.15 0.47
C PHE A 310 -3.94 -17.14 -0.51
N THR A 311 -4.49 -18.25 0.00
CA THR A 311 -5.21 -19.24 -0.81
C THR A 311 -6.37 -18.58 -1.57
N LYS A 312 -7.20 -17.81 -0.86
CA LYS A 312 -8.32 -17.05 -1.44
C LYS A 312 -7.83 -16.04 -2.50
N LEU A 313 -6.79 -15.26 -2.18
CA LEU A 313 -6.22 -14.26 -3.09
C LEU A 313 -5.68 -14.89 -4.38
N TRP A 314 -4.97 -16.02 -4.27
CA TRP A 314 -4.40 -16.73 -5.42
C TRP A 314 -5.48 -17.34 -6.31
N ASP A 315 -6.37 -18.17 -5.74
CA ASP A 315 -7.39 -18.91 -6.48
C ASP A 315 -8.43 -18.00 -7.17
N GLN A 316 -8.59 -16.78 -6.66
CA GLN A 316 -9.46 -15.74 -7.21
C GLN A 316 -8.72 -14.74 -8.12
N GLY A 317 -7.39 -14.75 -8.14
CA GLY A 317 -6.57 -13.71 -8.75
C GLY A 317 -6.11 -13.95 -10.19
N TYR A 318 -5.44 -12.93 -10.73
CA TYR A 318 -4.93 -12.82 -12.09
C TYR A 318 -4.21 -14.07 -12.60
N PHE A 319 -3.31 -14.66 -11.80
CA PHE A 319 -2.53 -15.84 -12.21
C PHE A 319 -3.39 -17.05 -12.54
N VAL A 320 -4.50 -17.26 -11.81
CA VAL A 320 -5.42 -18.37 -12.04
C VAL A 320 -6.49 -18.01 -13.07
N LYS A 321 -6.99 -16.76 -13.07
CA LYS A 321 -8.08 -16.33 -13.96
C LYS A 321 -7.63 -15.97 -15.38
N GLU A 322 -6.44 -15.42 -15.54
CA GLU A 322 -5.88 -14.95 -16.82
C GLU A 322 -4.52 -15.58 -17.13
N GLY A 323 -3.67 -15.80 -16.13
CA GLY A 323 -2.32 -16.37 -16.28
C GLY A 323 -2.25 -17.87 -16.57
N GLY A 324 -3.38 -18.60 -16.51
CA GLY A 324 -3.42 -20.04 -16.80
C GLY A 324 -2.74 -20.93 -15.75
N MET A 325 -2.48 -20.41 -14.55
CA MET A 325 -1.99 -21.22 -13.43
C MET A 325 -3.13 -21.92 -12.69
N LYS A 326 -2.77 -22.97 -11.97
CA LYS A 326 -3.68 -23.76 -11.15
C LYS A 326 -3.96 -23.12 -9.79
N THR A 327 -5.09 -23.52 -9.18
CA THR A 327 -5.41 -23.22 -7.79
C THR A 327 -4.37 -23.83 -6.83
N ILE A 328 -4.37 -23.40 -5.56
CA ILE A 328 -3.60 -24.05 -4.50
C ILE A 328 -3.95 -25.55 -4.42
N ALA A 329 -5.25 -25.88 -4.48
CA ALA A 329 -5.74 -27.25 -4.32
C ALA A 329 -5.35 -28.18 -5.48
N ASP A 330 -5.32 -27.67 -6.71
CA ASP A 330 -4.93 -28.43 -7.91
C ASP A 330 -3.39 -28.54 -8.10
N GLY A 331 -2.64 -27.88 -7.20
CA GLY A 331 -1.19 -27.74 -7.22
C GLY A 331 -0.72 -26.69 -8.23
N THR A 332 -0.10 -25.62 -7.74
CA THR A 332 0.21 -24.32 -8.40
C THR A 332 1.24 -24.33 -9.54
N GLY A 333 1.30 -25.41 -10.33
CA GLY A 333 2.03 -25.43 -11.60
C GLY A 333 1.19 -24.96 -12.78
N ASP A 334 1.85 -24.75 -13.92
CA ASP A 334 1.22 -24.32 -15.17
C ASP A 334 0.19 -25.35 -15.67
N VAL A 335 -0.89 -24.84 -16.29
CA VAL A 335 -1.76 -25.67 -17.12
C VAL A 335 -1.10 -25.83 -18.50
N ASN A 336 -0.56 -27.02 -18.77
CA ASN A 336 -0.10 -27.40 -20.10
C ASN A 336 -1.24 -27.18 -21.13
N GLN A 337 -1.07 -26.20 -22.03
CA GLN A 337 -1.97 -26.02 -23.18
C GLN A 337 -1.80 -27.18 -24.17
N SER A 338 -2.50 -28.28 -23.91
CA SER A 338 -2.67 -29.35 -24.89
C SER A 338 -3.73 -28.93 -25.91
N SER A 339 -3.31 -28.15 -26.91
CA SER A 339 -4.11 -27.86 -28.10
C SER A 339 -3.26 -27.87 -29.37
N SER A 340 -3.29 -29.01 -30.06
CA SER A 340 -3.33 -29.09 -31.52
C SER A 340 -2.14 -28.54 -32.31
N GLN A 341 -1.06 -29.34 -32.43
CA GLN A 341 -0.30 -29.40 -33.69
C GLN A 341 -0.17 -30.84 -34.18
N THR A 342 -0.82 -31.10 -35.33
CA THR A 342 -0.62 -32.29 -36.16
C THR A 342 0.53 -32.03 -37.12
N SER A 343 1.35 -33.06 -37.39
CA SER A 343 2.55 -33.06 -38.25
C SER A 343 3.77 -32.30 -37.69
N ALA A 344 5.02 -32.68 -37.98
CA ALA A 344 5.52 -33.71 -38.90
C ALA A 344 6.68 -34.52 -38.33
N GLN A 345 6.79 -35.76 -38.81
CA GLN A 345 7.82 -36.74 -38.46
C GLN A 345 9.18 -36.37 -39.07
N THR A 346 10.24 -36.18 -38.27
CA THR A 346 11.62 -36.28 -38.77
C THR A 346 12.56 -36.88 -37.73
N SER A 347 13.04 -38.09 -38.00
CA SER A 347 13.97 -38.81 -37.12
C SER A 347 15.41 -38.33 -37.32
N LYS A 348 16.14 -38.04 -36.24
CA LYS A 348 17.59 -38.28 -36.19
C LYS A 348 18.01 -38.87 -34.85
N THR A 349 18.64 -40.04 -34.95
CA THR A 349 19.12 -40.88 -33.85
C THR A 349 20.49 -40.40 -33.36
N GLY A 350 20.70 -40.40 -32.05
CA GLY A 350 22.00 -40.19 -31.40
C GLY A 350 22.00 -40.87 -30.04
N ALA A 351 22.96 -41.76 -29.80
CA ALA A 351 22.94 -42.75 -28.71
C ALA A 351 23.63 -42.23 -27.40
N PRO A 352 23.53 -42.96 -26.27
CA PRO A 352 23.62 -42.36 -24.93
C PRO A 352 25.01 -42.42 -24.28
N THR A 353 25.18 -41.64 -23.21
CA THR A 353 26.21 -41.85 -22.18
C THR A 353 25.64 -41.70 -20.77
N THR A 354 26.21 -42.45 -19.84
CA THR A 354 25.66 -42.76 -18.51
C THR A 354 26.09 -41.78 -17.40
N SER A 355 25.15 -41.55 -16.47
CA SER A 355 25.30 -41.22 -15.03
C SER A 355 26.69 -40.96 -14.43
N SER A 356 26.77 -39.92 -13.60
CA SER A 356 27.45 -39.96 -12.29
C SER A 356 26.83 -38.92 -11.34
N ASN A 357 26.43 -39.35 -10.15
CA ASN A 357 26.03 -38.45 -9.07
C ASN A 357 27.27 -37.74 -8.49
N VAL A 358 27.15 -36.45 -8.19
CA VAL A 358 27.89 -35.83 -7.08
C VAL A 358 26.92 -34.96 -6.29
N ASP A 359 26.61 -35.44 -5.09
CA ASP A 359 25.91 -34.70 -4.05
C ASP A 359 26.97 -34.03 -3.16
N GLN A 360 26.92 -32.70 -3.01
CA GLN A 360 27.64 -32.04 -1.91
C GLN A 360 27.03 -30.67 -1.55
N THR A 361 26.17 -30.76 -0.54
CA THR A 361 25.75 -29.70 0.37
C THR A 361 26.86 -28.73 0.78
N SER A 362 26.54 -27.42 0.77
CA SER A 362 27.21 -26.42 1.62
C SER A 362 26.24 -25.32 2.05
N SER A 363 25.21 -25.72 2.78
CA SER A 363 24.33 -24.80 3.52
C SER A 363 25.09 -24.17 4.68
N ILE A 364 25.55 -22.93 4.52
CA ILE A 364 25.92 -22.09 5.67
C ILE A 364 24.63 -21.58 6.30
N GLY A 365 24.08 -22.37 7.21
CA GLY A 365 23.09 -21.87 8.16
C GLY A 365 23.81 -20.94 9.14
N GLN A 366 23.37 -19.69 9.19
CA GLN A 366 23.53 -18.89 10.40
C GLN A 366 22.20 -18.95 11.15
N ASP A 367 22.28 -19.33 12.43
CA ASP A 367 21.14 -19.25 13.33
C ASP A 367 20.67 -17.80 13.40
N TYR A 368 19.51 -17.54 12.80
CA TYR A 368 18.71 -16.39 13.18
C TYR A 368 17.89 -16.81 14.39
N ASP A 369 18.23 -16.19 15.54
CA ASP A 369 17.43 -16.21 16.75
C ASP A 369 15.99 -15.76 16.45
N ASP A 370 15.03 -16.21 17.27
CA ASP A 370 13.58 -16.08 17.04
C ASP A 370 13.11 -14.63 17.28
N SER A 371 13.54 -13.71 16.42
CA SER A 371 12.97 -12.38 16.30
C SER A 371 11.82 -12.43 15.28
N THR A 372 10.65 -11.98 15.73
CA THR A 372 9.47 -11.82 14.87
C THR A 372 9.81 -10.89 13.72
N ALA A 373 10.02 -11.45 12.52
CA ALA A 373 10.30 -10.68 11.32
C ALA A 373 9.21 -9.61 11.13
N VAL A 374 9.62 -8.34 11.10
CA VAL A 374 8.68 -7.20 11.07
C VAL A 374 8.02 -7.12 9.70
N GLY A 375 6.89 -7.82 9.56
CA GLY A 375 6.07 -7.82 8.35
C GLY A 375 5.40 -6.47 8.06
N THR A 376 4.75 -6.34 6.91
CA THR A 376 4.18 -5.07 6.45
C THR A 376 2.84 -4.77 7.12
N VAL A 377 2.93 -4.01 8.21
CA VAL A 377 1.77 -3.50 8.94
C VAL A 377 1.36 -2.17 8.30
N ALA A 378 0.54 -2.28 7.25
CA ALA A 378 -0.08 -1.15 6.57
C ALA A 378 -1.13 -0.45 7.45
N PRO A 379 -1.47 0.82 7.20
CA PRO A 379 -2.62 1.48 7.83
C PRO A 379 -3.94 0.71 7.66
N ALA A 380 -4.91 1.03 8.51
CA ALA A 380 -6.27 0.51 8.46
C ALA A 380 -7.25 1.64 8.08
N ASP A 381 -8.15 1.37 7.12
CA ASP A 381 -9.21 2.32 6.74
C ASP A 381 -10.23 2.45 7.87
N THR A 382 -10.66 3.68 8.14
CA THR A 382 -11.57 4.02 9.24
C THR A 382 -13.01 4.28 8.81
N ASN A 383 -13.29 4.24 7.50
CA ASN A 383 -14.64 4.39 6.97
C ASN A 383 -15.47 3.09 6.98
N SER A 384 -14.96 1.99 7.54
CA SER A 384 -15.72 0.75 7.77
C SER A 384 -16.49 0.82 9.08
N SER A 385 -17.82 0.98 9.02
CA SER A 385 -18.69 1.01 10.19
C SER A 385 -19.01 -0.41 10.70
N GLU A 386 -18.06 -1.07 11.37
CA GLU A 386 -18.32 -2.32 12.11
C GLU A 386 -17.99 -2.18 13.60
N SER A 387 -19.05 -2.16 14.41
CA SER A 387 -18.96 -2.24 15.88
C SER A 387 -18.98 -3.71 16.33
N SER A 388 -17.81 -4.34 16.48
CA SER A 388 -17.68 -5.70 17.01
C SER A 388 -16.81 -5.76 18.28
N THR A 389 -17.19 -5.02 19.32
CA THR A 389 -16.56 -5.14 20.64
C THR A 389 -16.81 -6.52 21.27
N THR A 390 -15.84 -7.42 21.16
CA THR A 390 -15.74 -8.62 22.00
C THR A 390 -14.71 -8.37 23.10
N PRO A 391 -15.06 -8.36 24.39
CA PRO A 391 -14.09 -8.14 25.46
C PRO A 391 -13.09 -9.30 25.57
N ALA A 392 -11.82 -8.98 25.78
CA ALA A 392 -10.80 -9.99 26.08
C ALA A 392 -11.09 -10.71 27.41
N PRO A 393 -10.83 -12.02 27.53
CA PRO A 393 -11.10 -12.77 28.75
C PRO A 393 -10.04 -12.48 29.82
N THR A 394 -10.42 -11.78 30.88
CA THR A 394 -9.58 -11.59 32.06
C THR A 394 -9.53 -12.86 32.91
N SER A 395 -8.39 -13.52 32.98
CA SER A 395 -8.17 -14.63 33.93
C SER A 395 -8.18 -14.11 35.37
N GLN A 396 -9.21 -14.47 36.14
CA GLN A 396 -9.18 -14.39 37.61
C GLN A 396 -9.72 -15.69 38.22
N THR A 397 -8.92 -16.28 39.10
CA THR A 397 -9.21 -17.53 39.82
C THR A 397 -10.30 -17.29 40.88
N PRO A 398 -11.31 -18.18 41.01
CA PRO A 398 -12.41 -17.97 41.95
C PRO A 398 -12.02 -18.31 43.38
N VAL A 399 -12.41 -17.46 44.33
CA VAL A 399 -12.45 -17.77 45.77
C VAL A 399 -13.90 -17.73 46.23
N SER A 400 -14.38 -18.84 46.78
CA SER A 400 -15.74 -19.00 47.26
C SER A 400 -15.95 -18.37 48.64
N THR A 401 -17.05 -17.64 48.82
CA THR A 401 -17.66 -17.44 50.14
C THR A 401 -19.19 -17.38 50.05
N THR A 402 -19.83 -17.94 51.07
CA THR A 402 -21.26 -18.29 51.14
C THR A 402 -22.16 -17.13 51.53
N ALA A 403 -23.38 -17.11 50.97
CA ALA A 403 -24.50 -16.33 51.49
C ALA A 403 -25.25 -17.08 52.62
N PRO A 404 -26.05 -16.37 53.42
CA PRO A 404 -27.25 -16.97 54.03
C PRO A 404 -28.53 -16.22 53.64
N THR A 405 -29.60 -17.01 53.49
CA THR A 405 -30.96 -16.63 53.04
C THR A 405 -31.89 -16.33 54.21
N ALA A 406 -32.81 -15.36 54.09
CA ALA A 406 -34.15 -15.40 54.73
C ALA A 406 -35.12 -14.39 54.08
N THR A 407 -36.43 -14.69 54.12
CA THR A 407 -37.45 -14.09 53.24
C THR A 407 -38.59 -13.41 54.06
N PRO A 408 -39.85 -13.18 53.59
CA PRO A 408 -40.45 -11.84 53.48
C PRO A 408 -41.58 -11.53 54.47
N SER A 409 -42.17 -10.32 54.38
CA SER A 409 -43.56 -10.05 54.81
C SER A 409 -44.18 -8.87 54.06
N GLY A 410 -45.51 -8.93 53.86
CA GLY A 410 -46.29 -8.06 52.97
C GLY A 410 -47.16 -6.99 53.68
N PRO A 411 -48.33 -6.60 53.11
CA PRO A 411 -48.69 -5.17 52.98
C PRO A 411 -49.96 -4.72 53.73
N ALA A 412 -50.19 -3.39 53.87
CA ALA A 412 -51.54 -2.79 53.96
C ALA A 412 -51.61 -1.23 53.86
N ASN A 413 -52.55 -0.76 53.02
CA ASN A 413 -53.55 0.33 53.21
C ASN A 413 -53.22 1.84 53.42
N THR A 414 -53.76 2.59 52.45
CA THR A 414 -54.33 3.97 52.37
C THR A 414 -55.41 4.34 53.44
N PRO A 415 -56.08 5.54 53.44
CA PRO A 415 -55.81 6.90 52.90
C PRO A 415 -56.20 8.07 53.91
N ILE A 416 -56.46 9.31 53.40
CA ILE A 416 -57.46 10.35 53.85
C ILE A 416 -57.02 11.68 54.57
N VAL A 417 -57.16 12.79 53.80
CA VAL A 417 -57.79 14.13 54.08
C VAL A 417 -57.10 15.28 54.90
N ALA A 418 -56.89 16.40 54.17
CA ALA A 418 -57.11 17.86 54.42
C ALA A 418 -57.04 18.48 55.86
N SER A 419 -56.57 19.72 56.06
CA SER A 419 -57.20 20.95 55.51
C SER A 419 -56.54 22.27 56.03
N THR A 420 -56.78 23.40 55.33
CA THR A 420 -56.62 24.83 55.77
C THR A 420 -55.22 25.34 56.22
N GLY A 421 -54.76 26.57 55.96
CA GLY A 421 -55.28 27.69 55.15
C GLY A 421 -55.17 29.06 55.83
N CYS A 422 -54.38 30.01 55.32
CA CYS A 422 -54.53 31.45 55.62
C CYS A 422 -53.87 32.39 54.56
N LYS A 423 -54.22 33.68 54.55
CA LYS A 423 -53.94 34.68 53.48
C LYS A 423 -53.03 35.84 53.94
N ALA A 424 -52.29 36.42 52.98
CA ALA A 424 -51.93 37.86 52.76
C ALA A 424 -50.47 37.97 52.24
N LYS A 425 -50.11 38.50 51.05
CA LYS A 425 -50.46 39.71 50.27
C LYS A 425 -49.79 41.00 50.79
N LEU A 426 -48.63 41.39 50.23
CA LEU A 426 -48.44 42.67 49.50
C LEU A 426 -47.01 42.93 48.94
N ARG A 427 -46.98 43.76 47.89
CA ARG A 427 -45.86 44.32 47.08
C ARG A 427 -44.85 45.13 47.94
N GLY A 428 -43.62 45.47 47.54
CA GLY A 428 -42.89 45.36 46.26
C GLY A 428 -42.17 46.69 45.88
N ARG A 429 -40.87 46.64 45.49
CA ARG A 429 -39.97 47.70 44.94
C ARG A 429 -38.54 47.08 44.87
N LYS A 430 -37.60 47.44 44.00
CA LYS A 430 -37.40 48.57 43.06
C LYS A 430 -37.02 48.06 41.64
N LEU A 431 -36.91 49.02 40.70
CA LEU A 431 -36.47 48.92 39.30
C LEU A 431 -35.19 48.09 39.12
#